data_AF-U4V7V4-F1
#
_entry.id   AF-U4V7V4-F1
#
_cell.length_a   1.000
_cell.length_b   1.000
_cell.length_c   1.000
_cell.angle_alpha   90.00
_cell.angle_beta   90.00
_cell.angle_gamma   90.00
#
_symmetry.space_group_name_H-M   'P 1'
#
loop_
_entity.id
_entity.type
_entity.pdbx_description
1 polymer ?
#
loop_
_entity_poly.entity_id
_entity_poly.type
_entity_poly.pdbx_seq_one_letter_code
_entity_poly.pdbx_strand_id
1 'polypeptide(L)'
;MTIKRLLKQTAYGALFASAAALAGAGTASAATEGYGDCPLTGEKGSAKINPAVDGQFTVIINLPALGQFNGDTPDTIKDGYEFCMAVNIAHRLGLDKVKLVNASFDSIVAGQNKDYDIALALISVTEPRKKVVDFSVPYMSSAYGVAARADKPVTEADMKTGKIGTQAGTTLVQFAQDTLKVASLDVFDDTASMFTALAAGKVDAVMTDLSIILGQVHNSNGKLAVVGKYESGGQTAGIYPKGSENKKVIDQLIEDMEKDGTLKKLEAATCFRPGVRRLPTFRSGSLDLTVPGSQPQRRLRPGPTVPPHTVSARINHVLSGTGCRRGTRAAMACPKQGSHPWRSFPVRFRLFLPHPSGCGPDGL
;
A
#
# COMPACT_ATOMS: atom_id res chain seq x y z
N MET A 1 -47.64 23.00 -76.34
CA MET A 1 -46.51 22.48 -77.13
C MET A 1 -46.14 21.14 -76.50
N THR A 2 -46.46 20.07 -77.20
CA THR A 2 -46.47 18.66 -76.76
C THR A 2 -45.13 18.00 -77.13
N ILE A 3 -44.89 16.77 -76.63
CA ILE A 3 -43.94 15.69 -77.05
C ILE A 3 -43.07 15.29 -75.84
N LYS A 4 -43.35 14.25 -75.02
CA LYS A 4 -43.61 12.80 -75.21
C LYS A 4 -42.44 12.01 -75.84
N ARG A 5 -42.08 10.91 -75.15
CA ARG A 5 -41.44 9.63 -75.61
C ARG A 5 -39.91 9.63 -75.72
N LEU A 6 -39.18 8.51 -75.60
CA LEU A 6 -39.31 7.14 -75.05
C LEU A 6 -38.04 6.41 -75.58
N LEU A 7 -37.57 5.35 -74.90
CA LEU A 7 -36.67 4.27 -75.41
C LEU A 7 -35.16 4.61 -75.45
N LYS A 8 -34.23 3.72 -75.06
CA LYS A 8 -34.16 2.26 -75.19
C LYS A 8 -33.39 1.58 -74.04
N GLN A 9 -33.87 0.40 -73.67
CA GLN A 9 -33.12 -0.68 -73.01
C GLN A 9 -32.36 -1.52 -74.06
N THR A 10 -31.16 -2.01 -73.71
CA THR A 10 -30.48 -3.27 -74.13
C THR A 10 -29.20 -3.33 -73.28
N ALA A 11 -29.02 -4.15 -72.23
CA ALA A 11 -29.04 -5.61 -72.05
C ALA A 11 -27.74 -6.33 -72.49
N TYR A 12 -27.14 -7.04 -71.51
CA TYR A 12 -26.16 -8.14 -71.53
C TYR A 12 -24.65 -7.87 -71.52
N GLY A 13 -23.99 -8.43 -70.50
CA GLY A 13 -22.54 -8.63 -70.41
C GLY A 13 -22.04 -8.85 -68.99
N ALA A 14 -22.40 -9.98 -68.36
CA ALA A 14 -21.83 -10.40 -67.09
C ALA A 14 -20.35 -10.80 -67.26
N LEU A 15 -19.47 -10.28 -66.40
CA LEU A 15 -18.17 -10.90 -66.11
C LEU A 15 -17.76 -10.59 -64.66
N PHE A 16 -17.64 -11.68 -63.92
CA PHE A 16 -17.11 -11.76 -62.56
C PHE A 16 -15.68 -11.20 -62.49
N ALA A 17 -15.42 -10.29 -61.55
CA ALA A 17 -14.10 -10.13 -60.94
C ALA A 17 -14.30 -9.64 -59.50
N SER A 18 -14.30 -10.60 -58.57
CA SER A 18 -14.21 -10.37 -57.14
C SER A 18 -12.88 -9.70 -56.81
N ALA A 19 -12.91 -8.42 -56.43
CA ALA A 19 -11.84 -7.79 -55.68
C ALA A 19 -12.36 -7.56 -54.26
N ALA A 20 -11.95 -8.45 -53.35
CA ALA A 20 -12.18 -8.31 -51.92
C ALA A 20 -11.50 -7.03 -51.43
N ALA A 21 -12.29 -5.97 -51.24
CA ALA A 21 -11.87 -4.84 -50.44
C ALA A 21 -11.83 -5.32 -48.98
N LEU A 22 -10.61 -5.46 -48.44
CA LEU A 22 -10.36 -5.57 -47.01
C LEU A 22 -10.98 -4.33 -46.33
N ALA A 23 -12.22 -4.46 -45.87
CA ALA A 23 -12.75 -3.62 -44.82
C ALA A 23 -12.07 -4.06 -43.53
N GLY A 24 -10.87 -3.51 -43.28
CA GLY A 24 -10.29 -3.47 -41.96
C GLY A 24 -11.21 -2.63 -41.08
N ALA A 25 -12.20 -3.28 -40.46
CA ALA A 25 -12.93 -2.73 -39.34
C ALA A 25 -11.95 -2.70 -38.16
N GLY A 26 -11.08 -1.70 -38.14
CA GLY A 26 -10.54 -1.20 -36.89
C GLY A 26 -11.74 -0.80 -36.06
N THR A 27 -12.04 -1.58 -35.03
CA THR A 27 -12.93 -1.13 -33.96
C THR A 27 -12.31 0.14 -33.43
N ALA A 28 -12.88 1.28 -33.82
CA ALA A 28 -12.69 2.53 -33.10
C ALA A 28 -13.16 2.24 -31.68
N SER A 29 -12.18 2.00 -30.79
CA SER A 29 -12.41 1.99 -29.37
C SER A 29 -12.95 3.38 -29.05
N ALA A 30 -14.27 3.51 -28.89
CA ALA A 30 -14.81 4.66 -28.20
C ALA A 30 -14.00 4.78 -26.91
N ALA A 31 -13.30 5.90 -26.73
CA ALA A 31 -12.54 6.13 -25.50
C ALA A 31 -13.55 6.13 -24.36
N THR A 32 -13.53 5.08 -23.53
CA THR A 32 -14.40 4.97 -22.35
C THR A 32 -13.92 6.01 -21.33
N GLU A 33 -14.81 6.93 -20.98
CA GLU A 33 -14.47 8.06 -20.10
C GLU A 33 -14.12 7.54 -18.70
N GLY A 34 -12.97 7.93 -18.16
CA GLY A 34 -12.60 7.57 -16.80
C GLY A 34 -12.12 6.14 -16.59
N TYR A 35 -11.86 5.36 -17.64
CA TYR A 35 -11.28 4.01 -17.51
C TYR A 35 -9.75 4.00 -17.33
N GLY A 36 -9.09 5.09 -17.73
CA GLY A 36 -7.63 5.21 -17.61
C GLY A 36 -6.86 4.06 -18.26
N ASP A 37 -5.68 3.78 -17.70
CA ASP A 37 -4.71 2.78 -18.15
C ASP A 37 -4.88 1.44 -17.42
N CYS A 38 -6.13 1.05 -17.16
CA CYS A 38 -6.45 -0.16 -16.41
C CYS A 38 -6.64 -1.39 -17.31
N PRO A 39 -6.03 -2.55 -16.98
CA PRO A 39 -6.32 -3.79 -17.68
C PRO A 39 -7.76 -4.23 -17.37
N LEU A 40 -8.58 -4.33 -18.40
CA LEU A 40 -9.95 -4.83 -18.30
C LEU A 40 -9.96 -6.36 -18.36
N THR A 41 -10.73 -6.98 -17.48
CA THR A 41 -10.95 -8.43 -17.44
C THR A 41 -12.44 -8.74 -17.27
N GLY A 42 -12.82 -9.96 -17.66
CA GLY A 42 -14.21 -10.40 -17.61
C GLY A 42 -15.06 -9.84 -18.76
N GLU A 43 -16.28 -10.35 -18.84
CA GLU A 43 -17.26 -9.96 -19.85
C GLU A 43 -17.89 -8.60 -19.51
N LYS A 44 -17.93 -7.70 -20.51
CA LYS A 44 -18.57 -6.40 -20.37
C LYS A 44 -20.08 -6.57 -20.22
N GLY A 45 -20.69 -5.90 -19.24
CA GLY A 45 -22.15 -5.93 -19.06
C GLY A 45 -22.70 -7.28 -18.59
N SER A 46 -21.88 -8.11 -17.96
CA SER A 46 -22.28 -9.37 -17.33
C SER A 46 -23.23 -9.18 -16.14
N ALA A 47 -23.28 -7.98 -15.57
CA ALA A 47 -24.21 -7.59 -14.51
C ALA A 47 -24.82 -6.21 -14.79
N LYS A 48 -25.88 -5.86 -14.04
CA LYS A 48 -26.54 -4.55 -14.12
C LYS A 48 -26.96 -4.07 -12.74
N ILE A 49 -26.91 -2.76 -12.56
CA ILE A 49 -27.42 -2.03 -11.40
C ILE A 49 -28.22 -0.81 -11.87
N ASN A 50 -28.96 -0.19 -10.95
CA ASN A 50 -29.45 1.18 -11.13
C ASN A 50 -28.40 2.11 -10.49
N PRO A 51 -27.46 2.68 -11.25
CA PRO A 51 -26.39 3.48 -10.65
C PRO A 51 -26.96 4.70 -9.94
N ALA A 52 -26.25 5.19 -8.92
CA ALA A 52 -26.65 6.38 -8.16
C ALA A 52 -26.81 7.63 -9.05
N VAL A 53 -26.06 7.68 -10.15
CA VAL A 53 -26.19 8.68 -11.20
C VAL A 53 -26.26 7.96 -12.55
N ASP A 54 -27.32 8.23 -13.33
CA ASP A 54 -27.56 7.56 -14.60
C ASP A 54 -26.36 7.62 -15.54
N GLY A 55 -26.00 6.45 -16.10
CA GLY A 55 -24.96 6.32 -17.12
C GLY A 55 -23.52 6.35 -16.60
N GLN A 56 -23.28 6.39 -15.28
CA GLN A 56 -21.93 6.37 -14.71
C GLN A 56 -21.83 5.52 -13.45
N PHE A 57 -20.65 4.98 -13.19
CA PHE A 57 -20.28 4.39 -11.91
C PHE A 57 -19.59 5.45 -11.05
N THR A 58 -20.24 5.90 -9.97
CA THR A 58 -19.78 7.00 -9.14
C THR A 58 -19.03 6.48 -7.91
N VAL A 59 -17.76 6.83 -7.80
CA VAL A 59 -16.87 6.34 -6.74
C VAL A 59 -16.38 7.50 -5.88
N ILE A 60 -16.63 7.41 -4.58
CA ILE A 60 -16.02 8.34 -3.62
C ILE A 60 -14.64 7.86 -3.22
N ILE A 61 -13.67 8.77 -3.22
CA ILE A 61 -12.27 8.52 -2.94
C ILE A 61 -11.73 9.53 -1.90
N ASN A 62 -10.58 9.24 -1.31
CA ASN A 62 -9.83 10.19 -0.50
C ASN A 62 -8.40 10.33 -1.04
N LEU A 63 -8.03 11.52 -1.47
CA LEU A 63 -6.72 11.83 -2.05
C LEU A 63 -5.83 12.64 -1.10
N PRO A 64 -4.48 12.56 -1.25
CA PRO A 64 -3.75 11.68 -2.15
C PRO A 64 -3.70 10.23 -1.65
N ALA A 65 -3.85 9.26 -2.57
CA ALA A 65 -3.82 7.83 -2.28
C ALA A 65 -2.92 7.06 -3.25
N LEU A 66 -1.63 7.46 -3.32
CA LEU A 66 -0.64 6.85 -4.21
C LEU A 66 -0.57 5.32 -4.03
N GLY A 67 -0.59 4.60 -5.15
CA GLY A 67 -0.71 3.14 -5.23
C GLY A 67 -2.14 2.64 -5.38
N GLN A 68 -3.13 3.40 -4.90
CA GLN A 68 -4.56 3.05 -5.00
C GLN A 68 -5.29 3.87 -6.06
N PHE A 69 -5.04 5.17 -6.04
CA PHE A 69 -5.51 6.18 -6.98
C PHE A 69 -4.33 7.10 -7.29
N ASN A 70 -3.61 6.82 -8.37
CA ASN A 70 -2.39 7.55 -8.72
C ASN A 70 -2.76 8.88 -9.41
N GLY A 71 -2.70 9.96 -8.64
CA GLY A 71 -2.95 11.32 -9.10
C GLY A 71 -3.25 12.22 -7.90
N ASP A 72 -3.18 13.53 -8.13
CA ASP A 72 -3.43 14.54 -7.08
C ASP A 72 -4.88 15.03 -7.08
N THR A 73 -5.59 14.83 -8.19
CA THR A 73 -7.00 15.19 -8.36
C THR A 73 -7.77 14.07 -9.07
N PRO A 74 -9.11 14.01 -8.91
CA PRO A 74 -9.95 13.04 -9.62
C PRO A 74 -9.66 12.90 -11.12
N ASP A 75 -9.49 14.02 -11.82
CA ASP A 75 -9.35 14.03 -13.29
C ASP A 75 -7.95 13.57 -13.77
N THR A 76 -6.95 13.68 -12.88
CA THR A 76 -5.56 13.28 -13.17
C THR A 76 -5.32 11.78 -12.98
N ILE A 77 -6.24 11.06 -12.34
CA ILE A 77 -6.07 9.62 -12.08
C ILE A 77 -6.22 8.83 -13.39
N LYS A 78 -5.26 7.94 -13.62
CA LYS A 78 -5.24 7.02 -14.78
C LYS A 78 -4.98 5.57 -14.38
N ASP A 79 -4.39 5.31 -13.23
CA ASP A 79 -4.13 3.96 -12.74
C ASP A 79 -4.14 3.91 -11.20
N GLY A 80 -3.90 2.73 -10.66
CA GLY A 80 -3.94 2.44 -9.23
C GLY A 80 -4.85 1.25 -8.90
N TYR A 81 -4.62 0.60 -7.77
CA TYR A 81 -5.32 -0.66 -7.45
C TYR A 81 -6.83 -0.49 -7.30
N GLU A 82 -7.29 0.35 -6.38
CA GLU A 82 -8.71 0.64 -6.16
C GLU A 82 -9.35 1.34 -7.37
N PHE A 83 -8.60 2.19 -8.09
CA PHE A 83 -9.06 2.78 -9.34
C PHE A 83 -9.35 1.70 -10.39
N CYS A 84 -8.40 0.81 -10.67
CA CYS A 84 -8.60 -0.23 -11.67
C CYS A 84 -9.62 -1.29 -11.23
N MET A 85 -9.81 -1.49 -9.93
CA MET A 85 -10.93 -2.29 -9.41
C MET A 85 -12.28 -1.63 -9.74
N ALA A 86 -12.43 -0.33 -9.48
CA ALA A 86 -13.64 0.42 -9.85
C ALA A 86 -13.92 0.38 -11.35
N VAL A 87 -12.89 0.52 -12.18
CA VAL A 87 -12.99 0.42 -13.64
C VAL A 87 -13.45 -0.97 -14.07
N ASN A 88 -12.93 -2.04 -13.47
CA ASN A 88 -13.36 -3.40 -13.78
C ASN A 88 -14.80 -3.68 -13.32
N ILE A 89 -15.23 -3.10 -12.20
CA ILE A 89 -16.65 -3.15 -11.78
C ILE A 89 -17.52 -2.45 -12.82
N ALA A 90 -17.20 -1.21 -13.19
CA ALA A 90 -17.96 -0.46 -14.21
C ALA A 90 -18.03 -1.20 -15.55
N HIS A 91 -16.92 -1.80 -15.98
CA HIS A 91 -16.86 -2.63 -17.19
C HIS A 91 -17.83 -3.81 -17.14
N ARG A 92 -17.82 -4.57 -16.03
CA ARG A 92 -18.74 -5.70 -15.84
C ARG A 92 -20.19 -5.28 -15.69
N LEU A 93 -20.44 -4.05 -15.23
CA LEU A 93 -21.77 -3.42 -15.23
C LEU A 93 -22.20 -2.87 -16.60
N GLY A 94 -21.29 -2.82 -17.57
CA GLY A 94 -21.54 -2.24 -18.89
C GLY A 94 -21.62 -0.71 -18.90
N LEU A 95 -21.07 -0.04 -17.89
CA LEU A 95 -21.06 1.42 -17.74
C LEU A 95 -19.76 2.01 -18.28
N ASP A 96 -19.81 2.79 -19.35
CA ASP A 96 -18.60 3.33 -20.01
C ASP A 96 -17.94 4.51 -19.30
N LYS A 97 -18.45 4.88 -18.12
CA LYS A 97 -17.99 6.05 -17.36
C LYS A 97 -17.76 5.72 -15.89
N VAL A 98 -16.55 6.00 -15.40
CA VAL A 98 -16.25 6.05 -13.97
C VAL A 98 -16.09 7.51 -13.55
N LYS A 99 -16.91 7.95 -12.59
CA LYS A 99 -16.82 9.30 -12.03
C LYS A 99 -16.25 9.24 -10.62
N LEU A 100 -15.08 9.84 -10.44
CA LEU A 100 -14.46 9.97 -9.13
C LEU A 100 -14.91 11.26 -8.42
N VAL A 101 -15.19 11.16 -7.13
CA VAL A 101 -15.55 12.28 -6.25
C VAL A 101 -14.64 12.24 -5.03
N ASN A 102 -13.80 13.26 -4.86
CA ASN A 102 -12.91 13.34 -3.69
C ASN A 102 -13.68 13.86 -2.46
N ALA A 103 -13.52 13.20 -1.33
CA ALA A 103 -14.09 13.61 -0.04
C ALA A 103 -13.07 13.37 1.11
N SER A 104 -13.28 14.04 2.24
CA SER A 104 -12.51 13.76 3.46
C SER A 104 -12.78 12.35 3.96
N PHE A 105 -11.77 11.64 4.45
CA PHE A 105 -11.94 10.29 4.97
C PHE A 105 -12.99 10.22 6.10
N ASP A 106 -13.00 11.21 7.00
CA ASP A 106 -13.97 11.30 8.11
C ASP A 106 -15.42 11.34 7.61
N SER A 107 -15.72 12.17 6.59
CA SER A 107 -17.08 12.23 6.02
C SER A 107 -17.51 10.92 5.35
N ILE A 108 -16.57 10.19 4.72
CA ILE A 108 -16.83 8.88 4.09
C ILE A 108 -17.25 7.88 5.16
N VAL A 109 -16.45 7.71 6.20
CA VAL A 109 -16.70 6.69 7.24
C VAL A 109 -17.86 7.05 8.16
N ALA A 110 -18.23 8.34 8.23
CA ALA A 110 -19.41 8.83 8.93
C ALA A 110 -20.72 8.69 8.12
N GLY A 111 -20.66 8.25 6.85
CA GLY A 111 -21.86 8.08 6.00
C GLY A 111 -22.52 9.40 5.58
N GLN A 112 -21.77 10.50 5.59
CA GLN A 112 -22.28 11.84 5.28
C GLN A 112 -22.50 12.07 3.79
N ASN A 113 -21.78 11.32 2.95
CA ASN A 113 -21.87 11.45 1.50
C ASN A 113 -23.16 10.81 0.94
N LYS A 114 -23.56 11.25 -0.25
CA LYS A 114 -24.76 10.83 -1.00
C LYS A 114 -24.42 10.69 -2.49
N ASP A 115 -25.33 10.10 -3.25
CA ASP A 115 -25.26 10.01 -4.71
C ASP A 115 -24.00 9.32 -5.24
N TYR A 116 -23.65 8.17 -4.65
CA TYR A 116 -22.52 7.35 -5.07
C TYR A 116 -22.84 5.86 -5.03
N ASP A 117 -22.13 5.08 -5.84
CA ASP A 117 -22.31 3.63 -5.93
C ASP A 117 -21.45 2.90 -4.92
N ILE A 118 -20.19 3.32 -4.75
CA ILE A 118 -19.25 2.76 -3.78
C ILE A 118 -18.20 3.81 -3.37
N ALA A 119 -17.70 3.76 -2.15
CA ALA A 119 -16.53 4.50 -1.71
C ALA A 119 -15.36 3.54 -1.53
N LEU A 120 -14.19 3.90 -2.07
CA LEU A 120 -12.96 3.14 -2.03
C LEU A 120 -11.83 4.06 -1.57
N ALA A 121 -11.24 3.73 -0.43
CA ALA A 121 -10.20 4.56 0.22
C ALA A 121 -9.47 3.76 1.31
N LEU A 122 -9.13 2.49 1.07
CA LEU A 122 -8.50 1.60 2.04
C LEU A 122 -9.25 1.50 3.39
N ILE A 123 -10.57 1.37 3.32
CA ILE A 123 -11.40 1.55 4.51
C ILE A 123 -11.45 0.27 5.35
N SER A 124 -10.89 0.32 6.55
CA SER A 124 -10.98 -0.78 7.51
C SER A 124 -12.43 -1.04 7.96
N VAL A 125 -12.82 -2.31 8.05
CA VAL A 125 -14.14 -2.70 8.54
C VAL A 125 -14.20 -2.59 10.07
N THR A 126 -15.13 -1.78 10.61
CA THR A 126 -15.34 -1.64 12.06
C THR A 126 -16.82 -1.64 12.43
N GLU A 127 -17.14 -2.12 13.64
CA GLU A 127 -18.52 -2.13 14.15
C GLU A 127 -19.15 -0.73 14.25
N PRO A 128 -18.44 0.34 14.69
CA PRO A 128 -19.00 1.69 14.65
C PRO A 128 -19.38 2.14 13.23
N ARG A 129 -18.53 1.87 12.22
CA ARG A 129 -18.82 2.25 10.82
C ARG A 129 -20.03 1.49 10.27
N LYS A 130 -20.16 0.19 10.57
CA LYS A 130 -21.33 -0.63 10.15
C LYS A 130 -22.68 -0.07 10.58
N LYS A 131 -22.74 0.79 11.61
CA LYS A 131 -23.99 1.42 12.05
C LYS A 131 -24.50 2.48 11.08
N VAL A 132 -23.61 3.13 10.33
CA VAL A 132 -23.93 4.29 9.48
C VAL A 132 -23.74 4.02 7.98
N VAL A 133 -23.01 2.97 7.64
CA VAL A 133 -22.77 2.53 6.25
C VAL A 133 -22.92 1.02 6.12
N ASP A 134 -22.98 0.52 4.88
CA ASP A 134 -22.82 -0.90 4.58
C ASP A 134 -21.46 -1.14 3.92
N PHE A 135 -20.75 -2.20 4.33
CA PHE A 135 -19.47 -2.57 3.73
C PHE A 135 -19.65 -3.53 2.56
N SER A 136 -18.75 -3.49 1.58
CA SER A 136 -18.60 -4.59 0.63
C SER A 136 -18.02 -5.84 1.28
N VAL A 137 -17.96 -6.93 0.51
CA VAL A 137 -16.99 -7.99 0.82
C VAL A 137 -15.57 -7.40 0.87
N PRO A 138 -14.71 -7.81 1.80
CA PRO A 138 -13.31 -7.38 1.81
C PRO A 138 -12.59 -7.79 0.53
N TYR A 139 -11.74 -6.92 0.00
CA TYR A 139 -10.94 -7.21 -1.21
C TYR A 139 -9.44 -7.24 -0.95
N MET A 140 -8.99 -6.76 0.21
CA MET A 140 -7.58 -6.85 0.60
C MET A 140 -7.41 -6.80 2.13
N SER A 141 -6.22 -7.19 2.58
CA SER A 141 -5.78 -6.97 3.96
C SER A 141 -4.75 -5.83 3.98
N SER A 142 -4.85 -4.94 4.95
CA SER A 142 -3.91 -3.83 5.10
C SER A 142 -2.99 -4.00 6.31
N ALA A 143 -1.84 -3.33 6.21
CA ALA A 143 -0.88 -3.15 7.30
C ALA A 143 -0.65 -1.64 7.45
N TYR A 144 -0.33 -1.18 8.66
CA TYR A 144 0.05 0.21 8.87
C TYR A 144 1.55 0.37 8.59
N GLY A 145 1.91 1.26 7.70
CA GLY A 145 3.30 1.65 7.49
C GLY A 145 3.66 2.87 8.32
N VAL A 146 4.96 3.06 8.54
CA VAL A 146 5.52 4.25 9.17
C VAL A 146 6.54 4.88 8.22
N ALA A 147 6.38 6.16 7.93
CA ALA A 147 7.37 6.95 7.22
C ALA A 147 8.00 8.01 8.13
N ALA A 148 9.29 8.24 7.93
CA ALA A 148 10.03 9.35 8.52
C ALA A 148 10.83 10.06 7.43
N ARG A 149 11.44 11.20 7.76
CA ARG A 149 12.42 11.82 6.86
C ARG A 149 13.68 10.96 6.77
N ALA A 150 14.27 10.86 5.58
CA ALA A 150 15.43 10.01 5.35
C ALA A 150 16.69 10.50 6.11
N ASP A 151 16.78 11.80 6.40
CA ASP A 151 17.86 12.43 7.17
C ASP A 151 17.68 12.27 8.69
N LYS A 152 16.53 11.80 9.16
CA LYS A 152 16.22 11.60 10.58
C LYS A 152 15.49 10.26 10.78
N PRO A 153 16.23 9.14 10.84
CA PRO A 153 15.66 7.83 11.07
C PRO A 153 14.89 7.78 12.41
N VAL A 154 13.76 7.07 12.41
CA VAL A 154 12.89 6.85 13.58
C VAL A 154 12.86 5.34 13.86
N THR A 155 13.09 4.95 15.10
CA THR A 155 12.97 3.56 15.56
C THR A 155 11.60 3.29 16.16
N GLU A 156 11.31 2.01 16.45
CA GLU A 156 10.10 1.62 17.17
C GLU A 156 9.98 2.30 18.55
N ALA A 157 11.10 2.50 19.26
CA ALA A 157 11.10 3.16 20.55
C ALA A 157 10.73 4.64 20.43
N ASP A 158 11.19 5.29 19.37
CA ASP A 158 10.91 6.71 19.08
C ASP A 158 9.44 6.95 18.74
N MET A 159 8.72 5.93 18.27
CA MET A 159 7.27 6.03 18.03
C MET A 159 6.48 6.38 19.30
N LYS A 160 6.99 6.04 20.49
CA LYS A 160 6.32 6.31 21.77
C LYS A 160 6.62 7.70 22.32
N THR A 161 7.79 8.26 22.02
CA THR A 161 8.28 9.51 22.61
C THR A 161 8.26 10.68 21.64
N GLY A 162 8.29 10.42 20.33
CA GLY A 162 8.28 11.41 19.27
C GLY A 162 6.89 11.97 18.96
N LYS A 163 6.86 12.96 18.07
CA LYS A 163 5.62 13.53 17.50
C LYS A 163 5.17 12.71 16.31
N ILE A 164 4.02 12.06 16.43
CA ILE A 164 3.49 11.18 15.38
C ILE A 164 2.34 11.87 14.67
N GLY A 165 2.29 11.77 13.35
CA GLY A 165 1.16 12.23 12.53
C GLY A 165 0.30 11.07 12.03
N THR A 166 -1.02 11.25 12.04
CA THR A 166 -1.98 10.37 11.35
C THR A 166 -3.16 11.17 10.79
N GLN A 167 -3.99 10.56 9.97
CA GLN A 167 -5.18 11.21 9.41
C GLN A 167 -6.43 11.04 10.28
N ALA A 168 -7.27 12.07 10.34
CA ALA A 168 -8.57 12.07 10.99
C ALA A 168 -9.52 10.98 10.44
N GLY A 169 -10.39 10.45 11.30
CA GLY A 169 -11.37 9.41 10.95
C GLY A 169 -10.79 8.00 10.77
N THR A 170 -9.46 7.85 10.66
CA THR A 170 -8.78 6.56 10.52
C THR A 170 -8.73 5.79 11.84
N THR A 171 -8.64 4.46 11.74
CA THR A 171 -8.39 3.57 12.90
C THR A 171 -7.01 3.80 13.51
N LEU A 172 -6.10 4.47 12.80
CA LEU A 172 -4.76 4.78 13.28
C LEU A 172 -4.76 5.81 14.42
N VAL A 173 -5.82 6.63 14.56
CA VAL A 173 -5.95 7.55 15.70
C VAL A 173 -6.04 6.75 17.01
N GLN A 174 -6.98 5.82 17.10
CA GLN A 174 -7.13 4.95 18.27
C GLN A 174 -5.94 4.00 18.41
N PHE A 175 -5.39 3.49 17.31
CA PHE A 175 -4.19 2.65 17.39
C PHE A 175 -3.00 3.39 18.01
N ALA A 176 -2.73 4.63 17.59
CA ALA A 176 -1.66 5.45 18.15
C ALA A 176 -1.91 5.80 19.63
N GLN A 177 -3.16 6.16 19.99
CA GLN A 177 -3.52 6.58 21.35
C GLN A 177 -3.62 5.40 22.33
N ASP A 178 -4.37 4.37 21.99
CA ASP A 178 -4.76 3.31 22.93
C ASP A 178 -3.78 2.14 22.90
N THR A 179 -3.25 1.81 21.72
CA THR A 179 -2.35 0.66 21.54
C THR A 179 -0.89 1.08 21.72
N LEU A 180 -0.41 2.04 20.93
CA LEU A 180 0.99 2.48 21.00
C LEU A 180 1.26 3.41 22.18
N LYS A 181 0.23 4.13 22.63
CA LYS A 181 0.31 5.14 23.70
C LYS A 181 1.38 6.19 23.42
N VAL A 182 1.34 6.74 22.21
CA VAL A 182 2.28 7.78 21.78
C VAL A 182 2.15 9.03 22.66
N ALA A 183 3.28 9.66 22.98
CA ALA A 183 3.30 10.85 23.84
C ALA A 183 2.69 12.09 23.15
N SER A 184 2.79 12.18 21.82
CA SER A 184 2.29 13.31 21.03
C SER A 184 1.74 12.80 19.70
N LEU A 185 0.47 13.08 19.43
CA LEU A 185 -0.22 12.74 18.19
C LEU A 185 -0.82 13.99 17.56
N ASP A 186 -0.38 14.33 16.35
CA ASP A 186 -1.00 15.32 15.50
C ASP A 186 -1.94 14.60 14.52
N VAL A 187 -3.20 15.03 14.49
CA VAL A 187 -4.22 14.46 13.60
C VAL A 187 -4.50 15.46 12.48
N PHE A 188 -4.34 15.01 11.24
CA PHE A 188 -4.45 15.83 10.03
C PHE A 188 -5.74 15.53 9.29
N ASP A 189 -6.31 16.53 8.62
CA ASP A 189 -7.55 16.36 7.86
C ASP A 189 -7.36 15.48 6.60
N ASP A 190 -6.16 15.51 6.02
CA ASP A 190 -5.83 14.78 4.80
C ASP A 190 -4.38 14.26 4.77
N THR A 191 -4.12 13.32 3.86
CA THR A 191 -2.79 12.72 3.67
C THR A 191 -1.75 13.76 3.22
N ALA A 192 -2.12 14.74 2.40
CA ALA A 192 -1.19 15.72 1.86
C ALA A 192 -0.59 16.63 2.95
N SER A 193 -1.43 17.16 3.82
CA SER A 193 -1.05 18.00 4.96
C SER A 193 -0.21 17.22 5.98
N MET A 194 -0.54 15.95 6.22
CA MET A 194 0.26 15.05 7.08
C MET A 194 1.68 14.86 6.54
N PHE A 195 1.85 14.52 5.26
CA PHE A 195 3.18 14.36 4.65
C PHE A 195 3.93 15.69 4.49
N THR A 196 3.22 16.79 4.28
CA THR A 196 3.82 18.14 4.28
C THR A 196 4.38 18.49 5.66
N ALA A 197 3.65 18.17 6.74
CA ALA A 197 4.12 18.36 8.10
C ALA A 197 5.36 17.51 8.41
N LEU A 198 5.41 16.27 7.93
CA LEU A 198 6.59 15.41 8.03
C LEU A 198 7.80 16.01 7.30
N ALA A 199 7.61 16.43 6.04
CA ALA A 199 8.68 17.03 5.25
C ALA A 199 9.22 18.32 5.88
N ALA A 200 8.34 19.10 6.53
CA ALA A 200 8.70 20.30 7.28
C ALA A 200 9.29 20.02 8.68
N GLY A 201 9.33 18.75 9.12
CA GLY A 201 9.84 18.36 10.44
C GLY A 201 8.94 18.79 11.61
N LYS A 202 7.65 19.06 11.36
CA LYS A 202 6.67 19.35 12.42
C LYS A 202 6.29 18.10 13.22
N VAL A 203 6.27 16.96 12.54
CA VAL A 203 6.17 15.61 13.12
C VAL A 203 7.44 14.82 12.80
N ASP A 204 7.78 13.86 13.66
CA ASP A 204 8.97 13.02 13.52
C ASP A 204 8.70 11.82 12.59
N ALA A 205 7.49 11.27 12.65
CA ALA A 205 7.02 10.20 11.78
C ALA A 205 5.53 10.33 11.49
N VAL A 206 5.08 9.72 10.40
CA VAL A 206 3.66 9.60 10.07
C VAL A 206 3.30 8.13 9.90
N MET A 207 2.05 7.80 10.21
CA MET A 207 1.50 6.46 10.01
C MET A 207 0.20 6.51 9.22
N THR A 208 0.06 5.56 8.29
CA THR A 208 -1.16 5.29 7.53
C THR A 208 -1.02 3.90 6.89
N ASP A 209 -1.89 3.52 5.97
CA ASP A 209 -1.76 2.27 5.21
C ASP A 209 -0.40 2.16 4.51
N LEU A 210 0.19 0.96 4.60
CA LEU A 210 1.53 0.68 4.10
C LEU A 210 1.66 0.96 2.60
N SER A 211 0.62 0.70 1.81
CA SER A 211 0.62 0.97 0.37
C SER A 211 0.78 2.47 0.08
N ILE A 212 0.09 3.33 0.85
CA ILE A 212 0.22 4.79 0.73
C ILE A 212 1.61 5.25 1.17
N ILE A 213 2.11 4.74 2.28
CA ILE A 213 3.48 5.02 2.75
C ILE A 213 4.52 4.68 1.67
N LEU A 214 4.40 3.51 1.05
CA LEU A 214 5.30 3.07 -0.02
C LEU A 214 5.24 3.99 -1.24
N GLY A 215 4.04 4.36 -1.69
CA GLY A 215 3.85 5.27 -2.82
C GLY A 215 4.43 6.68 -2.54
N GLN A 216 4.18 7.22 -1.36
CA GLN A 216 4.68 8.53 -0.95
C GLN A 216 6.21 8.55 -0.80
N VAL A 217 6.78 7.51 -0.20
CA VAL A 217 8.25 7.37 -0.09
C VAL A 217 8.89 7.26 -1.46
N HIS A 218 8.31 6.48 -2.38
CA HIS A 218 8.78 6.38 -3.75
C HIS A 218 8.82 7.77 -4.43
N ASN A 219 7.71 8.53 -4.36
CA ASN A 219 7.60 9.85 -4.98
C ASN A 219 8.42 10.94 -4.28
N SER A 220 8.94 10.66 -3.07
CA SER A 220 9.74 11.62 -2.32
C SER A 220 11.14 11.87 -2.89
N ASN A 221 11.59 11.09 -3.88
CA ASN A 221 12.95 11.14 -4.43
C ASN A 221 14.03 10.99 -3.35
N GLY A 222 13.82 10.05 -2.41
CA GLY A 222 14.76 9.74 -1.33
C GLY A 222 14.72 10.70 -0.13
N LYS A 223 13.78 11.65 -0.10
CA LYS A 223 13.60 12.57 1.05
C LYS A 223 12.91 11.90 2.24
N LEU A 224 12.08 10.89 1.97
CA LEU A 224 11.38 10.11 2.98
C LEU A 224 11.88 8.66 2.94
N ALA A 225 11.71 7.95 4.06
CA ALA A 225 12.03 6.54 4.18
C ALA A 225 10.91 5.80 4.92
N VAL A 226 10.64 4.57 4.50
CA VAL A 226 9.82 3.63 5.28
C VAL A 226 10.69 3.10 6.42
N VAL A 227 10.27 3.33 7.66
CA VAL A 227 11.07 2.97 8.85
C VAL A 227 10.54 1.72 9.57
N GLY A 228 9.28 1.35 9.33
CA GLY A 228 8.69 0.14 9.87
C GLY A 228 7.24 -0.07 9.44
N LYS A 229 6.66 -1.18 9.90
CA LYS A 229 5.25 -1.51 9.72
C LYS A 229 4.64 -2.23 10.93
N TYR A 230 3.33 -2.15 11.08
CA TYR A 230 2.52 -2.92 12.02
C TYR A 230 1.51 -3.79 11.28
N GLU A 231 1.43 -5.07 11.63
CA GLU A 231 0.47 -6.04 11.05
C GLU A 231 -0.94 -5.87 11.68
N SER A 232 -1.47 -4.65 11.69
CA SER A 232 -2.69 -4.29 12.44
C SER A 232 -3.73 -3.52 11.62
N GLY A 233 -3.58 -3.48 10.28
CA GLY A 233 -4.54 -2.79 9.39
C GLY A 233 -5.86 -3.53 9.17
N GLY A 234 -5.85 -4.86 9.32
CA GLY A 234 -7.06 -5.68 9.25
C GLY A 234 -7.61 -5.81 7.83
N GLN A 235 -8.91 -6.08 7.72
CA GLN A 235 -9.60 -6.23 6.43
C GLN A 235 -10.04 -4.87 5.89
N THR A 236 -9.79 -4.66 4.59
CA THR A 236 -10.19 -3.47 3.83
C THR A 236 -11.35 -3.81 2.93
N ALA A 237 -12.38 -2.96 2.93
CA ALA A 237 -13.58 -3.11 2.13
C ALA A 237 -14.09 -1.74 1.63
N GLY A 238 -14.91 -1.76 0.59
CA GLY A 238 -15.60 -0.57 0.11
C GLY A 238 -16.78 -0.24 1.00
N ILE A 239 -17.24 1.00 0.92
CA ILE A 239 -18.42 1.47 1.63
C ILE A 239 -19.54 1.77 0.62
N TYR A 240 -20.75 1.32 0.92
CA TYR A 240 -21.98 1.71 0.22
C TYR A 240 -22.78 2.69 1.09
N PRO A 241 -23.67 3.50 0.48
CA PRO A 241 -24.75 4.12 1.24
C PRO A 241 -25.53 3.06 2.01
N LYS A 242 -25.97 3.40 3.23
CA LYS A 242 -26.76 2.48 4.07
C LYS A 242 -28.03 2.05 3.33
N GLY A 243 -28.26 0.74 3.23
CA GLY A 243 -29.41 0.16 2.54
C GLY A 243 -29.31 0.15 1.02
N SER A 244 -28.11 0.33 0.44
CA SER A 244 -27.93 0.32 -1.02
C SER A 244 -28.43 -0.99 -1.66
N GLU A 245 -29.34 -0.86 -2.63
CA GLU A 245 -29.88 -2.00 -3.41
C GLU A 245 -28.80 -2.64 -4.31
N ASN A 246 -27.80 -1.86 -4.70
CA ASN A 246 -26.72 -2.30 -5.60
C ASN A 246 -25.67 -3.16 -4.89
N LYS A 247 -25.65 -3.15 -3.54
CA LYS A 247 -24.67 -3.87 -2.71
C LYS A 247 -24.47 -5.31 -3.14
N LYS A 248 -25.57 -6.07 -3.28
CA LYS A 248 -25.51 -7.51 -3.58
C LYS A 248 -24.83 -7.79 -4.92
N VAL A 249 -25.12 -6.98 -5.94
CA VAL A 249 -24.55 -7.15 -7.28
C VAL A 249 -23.07 -6.77 -7.29
N ILE A 250 -22.72 -5.64 -6.68
CA ILE A 250 -21.32 -5.18 -6.64
C ILE A 250 -20.46 -6.15 -5.80
N ASP A 251 -20.98 -6.66 -4.68
CA ASP A 251 -20.30 -7.68 -3.89
C ASP A 251 -20.01 -8.94 -4.70
N GLN A 252 -20.99 -9.43 -5.47
CA GLN A 252 -20.78 -10.59 -6.34
C GLN A 252 -19.67 -10.33 -7.36
N LEU A 253 -19.62 -9.12 -7.94
CA LEU A 253 -18.55 -8.76 -8.87
C LEU A 253 -17.17 -8.72 -8.20
N ILE A 254 -17.07 -8.22 -6.96
CA ILE A 254 -15.82 -8.22 -6.20
C ILE A 254 -15.37 -9.66 -5.93
N GLU A 255 -16.27 -10.53 -5.47
CA GLU A 255 -15.97 -11.95 -5.28
C GLU A 255 -15.57 -12.66 -6.58
N ASP A 256 -16.22 -12.35 -7.69
CA ASP A 256 -15.91 -12.96 -8.99
C ASP A 256 -14.54 -12.51 -9.48
N MET A 257 -14.18 -11.24 -9.28
CA MET A 257 -12.84 -10.71 -9.54
C MET A 257 -11.77 -11.33 -8.63
N GLU A 258 -12.12 -11.73 -7.41
CA GLU A 258 -11.24 -12.49 -6.54
C GLU A 258 -11.02 -13.91 -7.09
N LYS A 259 -12.12 -14.62 -7.40
CA LYS A 259 -12.11 -16.01 -7.89
C LYS A 259 -11.41 -16.16 -9.24
N ASP A 260 -11.61 -15.21 -10.16
CA ASP A 260 -11.01 -15.24 -11.49
C ASP A 260 -9.56 -14.69 -11.52
N GLY A 261 -9.06 -14.20 -10.38
CA GLY A 261 -7.70 -13.69 -10.22
C GLY A 261 -7.49 -12.26 -10.72
N THR A 262 -8.55 -11.55 -11.12
CA THR A 262 -8.49 -10.15 -11.50
C THR A 262 -7.89 -9.28 -10.40
N LEU A 263 -8.36 -9.40 -9.15
CA LEU A 263 -7.83 -8.59 -8.05
C LEU A 263 -6.32 -8.79 -7.88
N LYS A 264 -5.84 -10.04 -7.95
CA LYS A 264 -4.41 -10.35 -7.89
C LYS A 264 -3.62 -9.76 -9.06
N LYS A 265 -4.19 -9.76 -10.27
CA LYS A 265 -3.58 -9.16 -11.46
C LYS A 265 -3.48 -7.63 -11.33
N LEU A 266 -4.54 -6.99 -10.82
CA LEU A 266 -4.55 -5.56 -10.56
C LEU A 266 -3.52 -5.17 -9.49
N GLU A 267 -3.45 -5.94 -8.41
CA GLU A 267 -2.45 -5.74 -7.36
C GLU A 267 -1.04 -5.86 -7.93
N ALA A 268 -0.76 -6.90 -8.74
CA ALA A 268 0.56 -7.07 -9.36
C ALA A 268 0.93 -5.97 -10.36
N ALA A 269 -0.05 -5.43 -11.09
CA ALA A 269 0.15 -4.34 -12.06
C ALA A 269 0.42 -2.99 -11.39
N THR A 270 -0.11 -2.79 -10.19
CA THR A 270 -0.07 -1.53 -9.44
C THR A 270 0.95 -1.54 -8.31
N CYS A 271 1.43 -2.73 -7.92
CA CYS A 271 2.46 -2.88 -6.91
C CYS A 271 3.76 -2.23 -7.39
N PHE A 272 4.02 -1.04 -6.84
CA PHE A 272 5.35 -0.48 -6.78
C PHE A 272 6.26 -1.53 -6.14
N ARG A 273 7.14 -2.14 -6.94
CA ARG A 273 8.25 -2.99 -6.47
C ARG A 273 9.56 -2.20 -6.50
N PRO A 274 9.74 -1.12 -5.69
CA PRO A 274 11.10 -0.73 -5.36
C PRO A 274 11.74 -1.94 -4.66
N GLY A 275 13.05 -2.10 -4.73
CA GLY A 275 13.76 -3.18 -4.05
C GLY A 275 13.62 -3.09 -2.53
N VAL A 276 12.44 -3.42 -2.00
CA VAL A 276 12.10 -3.34 -0.58
C VAL A 276 12.86 -4.46 0.12
N ARG A 277 14.02 -4.09 0.64
CA ARG A 277 14.71 -4.83 1.70
C ARG A 277 13.67 -5.10 2.81
N ARG A 278 13.63 -6.32 3.38
CA ARG A 278 12.64 -6.71 4.41
C ARG A 278 12.40 -5.56 5.40
N LEU A 279 11.19 -4.99 5.38
CA LEU A 279 10.83 -3.90 6.28
C LEU A 279 10.83 -4.40 7.73
N PRO A 280 11.35 -3.62 8.69
CA PRO A 280 11.20 -3.94 10.10
C PRO A 280 9.72 -4.02 10.48
N THR A 281 9.31 -5.11 11.12
CA THR A 281 7.99 -5.22 11.74
C THR A 281 8.08 -4.72 13.17
N PHE A 282 7.41 -3.61 13.46
CA PHE A 282 7.27 -3.08 14.81
C PHE A 282 6.23 -3.89 15.58
N ARG A 283 6.42 -4.01 16.89
CA ARG A 283 5.49 -4.72 17.77
C ARG A 283 4.52 -3.71 18.37
N SER A 284 3.23 -4.05 18.33
CA SER A 284 2.19 -3.28 19.01
C SER A 284 2.18 -3.47 20.53
N GLY A 285 2.98 -4.42 21.06
CA GLY A 285 3.10 -4.68 22.49
C GLY A 285 3.86 -3.59 23.24
N SER A 286 3.54 -3.40 24.52
CA SER A 286 4.46 -2.75 25.45
C SER A 286 5.82 -3.45 25.35
N LEU A 287 6.89 -2.72 25.01
CA LEU A 287 8.23 -3.23 25.27
C LEU A 287 8.25 -3.54 26.76
N ASP A 288 8.27 -4.82 27.12
CA ASP A 288 8.86 -5.21 28.38
C ASP A 288 10.31 -4.75 28.27
N LEU A 289 10.60 -3.59 28.89
CA LEU A 289 11.95 -3.21 29.25
C LEU A 289 12.44 -4.25 30.25
N THR A 290 12.78 -5.43 29.74
CA THR A 290 13.56 -6.39 30.50
C THR A 290 14.96 -5.81 30.60
N VAL A 291 15.18 -5.12 31.72
CA VAL A 291 16.51 -4.84 32.25
C VAL A 291 17.33 -6.14 32.17
N PRO A 292 18.49 -6.17 31.50
CA PRO A 292 19.33 -7.37 31.50
C PRO A 292 19.90 -7.55 32.91
N GLY A 293 19.23 -8.34 33.75
CA GLY A 293 19.67 -8.44 35.14
C GLY A 293 18.83 -9.26 36.10
N SER A 294 17.98 -10.19 35.64
CA SER A 294 17.36 -11.15 36.56
C SER A 294 17.14 -12.49 35.87
N GLN A 295 18.09 -13.40 36.04
CA GLN A 295 17.86 -14.80 35.68
C GLN A 295 16.78 -15.40 36.60
N PRO A 296 15.76 -16.06 36.05
CA PRO A 296 14.81 -16.81 36.86
C PRO A 296 15.49 -18.08 37.39
N GLN A 297 15.44 -18.29 38.71
CA GLN A 297 15.98 -19.49 39.33
C GLN A 297 15.33 -20.75 38.73
N ARG A 298 16.18 -21.65 38.22
CA ARG A 298 15.79 -23.02 37.84
C ARG A 298 15.14 -23.70 39.04
N ARG A 299 13.86 -24.05 38.93
CA ARG A 299 13.24 -25.06 39.80
C ARG A 299 13.95 -26.39 39.55
N LEU A 300 14.69 -26.86 40.54
CA LEU A 300 15.21 -28.23 40.59
C LEU A 300 14.05 -29.19 40.83
N ARG A 301 13.97 -30.26 40.02
CA ARG A 301 13.06 -31.39 40.25
C ARG A 301 13.53 -32.18 41.48
N PRO A 302 12.63 -32.72 42.31
CA PRO A 302 13.03 -33.57 43.43
C PRO A 302 13.45 -34.96 42.92
N GLY A 303 14.67 -35.37 43.27
CA GLY A 303 15.15 -36.75 43.18
C GLY A 303 14.97 -37.47 44.53
N PRO A 304 14.94 -38.82 44.54
CA PRO A 304 14.43 -39.59 45.66
C PRO A 304 15.42 -39.69 46.83
N THR A 305 14.84 -39.81 48.02
CA THR A 305 15.47 -39.94 49.34
C THR A 305 16.18 -41.29 49.54
N VAL A 306 17.40 -41.26 50.11
CA VAL A 306 18.10 -42.43 50.70
C VAL A 306 18.80 -41.97 52.00
N PRO A 307 18.80 -42.77 53.10
CA PRO A 307 19.07 -42.32 54.49
C PRO A 307 20.57 -42.39 54.89
N PRO A 308 20.95 -41.97 56.12
CA PRO A 308 22.23 -41.31 56.41
C PRO A 308 23.32 -42.30 56.82
N HIS A 309 24.60 -41.95 56.67
CA HIS A 309 25.65 -42.24 57.67
C HIS A 309 26.94 -41.42 57.44
N THR A 310 27.50 -41.02 58.58
CA THR A 310 28.93 -40.75 58.90
C THR A 310 29.63 -39.45 58.47
N VAL A 311 29.68 -38.58 59.48
CA VAL A 311 30.70 -37.59 59.86
C VAL A 311 32.14 -37.90 59.43
N SER A 312 32.83 -36.90 58.88
CA SER A 312 34.23 -36.64 59.24
C SER A 312 34.59 -35.16 59.01
N ALA A 313 35.01 -34.52 60.09
CA ALA A 313 35.49 -33.14 60.12
C ALA A 313 36.93 -33.05 59.60
N ARG A 314 37.26 -31.94 58.94
CA ARG A 314 38.61 -31.37 59.00
C ARG A 314 38.56 -29.86 58.75
N ILE A 315 38.86 -29.14 59.82
CA ILE A 315 39.23 -27.73 59.87
C ILE A 315 40.69 -27.64 59.45
N ASN A 316 41.06 -26.63 58.65
CA ASN A 316 42.35 -25.98 58.83
C ASN A 316 42.33 -24.50 58.38
N HIS A 317 43.04 -23.74 59.20
CA HIS A 317 43.15 -22.29 59.29
C HIS A 317 44.06 -21.66 58.22
N VAL A 318 43.71 -20.41 57.83
CA VAL A 318 44.55 -19.19 57.80
C VAL A 318 45.85 -19.18 56.98
N LEU A 319 46.00 -18.22 56.07
CA LEU A 319 46.97 -17.11 56.20
C LEU A 319 46.85 -16.07 55.08
N SER A 320 47.03 -14.83 55.52
CA SER A 320 47.15 -13.53 54.84
C SER A 320 48.32 -13.41 53.85
N GLY A 321 48.23 -12.47 52.91
CA GLY A 321 49.40 -11.98 52.16
C GLY A 321 49.09 -10.80 51.24
N THR A 322 49.55 -9.62 51.63
CA THR A 322 49.51 -8.30 50.98
C THR A 322 50.65 -8.09 49.95
N GLY A 323 50.49 -7.12 49.03
CA GLY A 323 51.57 -6.50 48.22
C GLY A 323 51.22 -6.38 46.73
N CYS A 324 50.90 -5.25 46.09
CA CYS A 324 51.42 -3.87 46.00
C CYS A 324 52.47 -3.65 44.87
N ARG A 325 52.24 -2.60 44.06
CA ARG A 325 53.12 -1.87 43.09
C ARG A 325 53.37 -2.48 41.70
N ARG A 326 53.69 -1.74 40.62
CA ARG A 326 53.50 -0.35 40.09
C ARG A 326 54.23 -0.33 38.72
N GLY A 327 53.74 0.48 37.77
CA GLY A 327 54.53 1.14 36.70
C GLY A 327 54.69 0.38 35.37
N THR A 328 54.91 1.00 34.20
CA THR A 328 55.00 2.41 33.77
C THR A 328 55.16 2.46 32.24
N ARG A 329 54.59 3.49 31.58
CA ARG A 329 55.07 4.28 30.39
C ARG A 329 55.38 3.58 29.04
N ALA A 330 54.70 3.97 27.95
CA ALA A 330 55.08 4.97 26.90
C ALA A 330 55.45 4.24 25.58
N ALA A 331 55.36 4.73 24.33
CA ALA A 331 55.37 6.08 23.76
C ALA A 331 54.78 6.10 22.33
N MET A 332 54.66 7.32 21.79
CA MET A 332 54.23 7.78 20.45
C MET A 332 55.04 7.24 19.25
N ALA A 333 54.46 7.30 18.04
CA ALA A 333 54.93 8.16 16.93
C ALA A 333 54.15 7.96 15.62
N CYS A 334 53.84 9.08 14.96
CA CYS A 334 53.55 9.26 13.53
C CYS A 334 54.69 10.17 12.99
N PRO A 335 55.06 10.21 11.68
CA PRO A 335 54.44 11.23 10.78
C PRO A 335 54.53 11.03 9.23
N LYS A 336 53.76 11.89 8.52
CA LYS A 336 53.99 12.54 7.18
C LYS A 336 53.96 11.68 5.90
N GLN A 337 53.72 12.14 4.66
CA GLN A 337 53.03 13.26 3.95
C GLN A 337 53.37 13.02 2.45
N GLY A 338 52.50 13.29 1.46
CA GLY A 338 52.89 13.22 0.04
C GLY A 338 51.76 13.43 -0.98
N SER A 339 51.97 14.37 -1.92
CA SER A 339 51.07 15.02 -2.88
C SER A 339 51.09 14.43 -4.31
N HIS A 340 49.94 14.52 -5.03
CA HIS A 340 49.58 14.63 -6.50
C HIS A 340 50.60 14.25 -7.63
N PRO A 341 50.24 14.11 -8.97
CA PRO A 341 48.97 14.40 -9.70
C PRO A 341 48.53 13.41 -10.84
N TRP A 342 47.29 13.64 -11.34
CA TRP A 342 46.71 13.45 -12.71
C TRP A 342 47.07 12.24 -13.61
N ARG A 343 46.05 11.48 -14.04
CA ARG A 343 45.93 10.90 -15.40
C ARG A 343 44.46 10.58 -15.76
N SER A 344 43.99 11.20 -16.82
CA SER A 344 42.67 11.03 -17.44
C SER A 344 42.69 9.82 -18.39
N PHE A 345 41.67 8.96 -18.34
CA PHE A 345 41.39 7.94 -19.37
C PHE A 345 39.92 8.02 -19.79
N PRO A 346 39.60 7.92 -21.10
CA PRO A 346 38.23 8.04 -21.60
C PRO A 346 37.50 6.69 -21.48
N VAL A 347 36.35 6.68 -20.80
CA VAL A 347 35.46 5.51 -20.75
C VAL A 347 34.41 5.64 -21.86
N ARG A 348 34.48 4.73 -22.83
CA ARG A 348 33.44 4.52 -23.86
C ARG A 348 32.19 3.93 -23.21
N PHE A 349 31.05 4.59 -23.38
CA PHE A 349 29.73 4.02 -23.12
C PHE A 349 29.43 2.90 -24.14
N ARG A 350 29.21 1.67 -23.66
CA ARG A 350 28.48 0.63 -24.41
C ARG A 350 27.11 0.48 -23.75
N LEU A 351 26.08 0.87 -24.50
CA LEU A 351 24.68 0.60 -24.20
C LEU A 351 24.47 -0.93 -24.28
N PHE A 352 24.11 -1.56 -23.17
CA PHE A 352 23.64 -2.95 -23.14
C PHE A 352 22.14 -2.90 -22.83
N LEU A 353 21.31 -3.18 -23.85
CA LEU A 353 19.89 -3.47 -23.68
C LEU A 353 19.75 -4.96 -23.35
N PRO A 354 19.08 -5.37 -22.26
CA PRO A 354 18.60 -6.73 -22.13
C PRO A 354 17.14 -6.84 -22.61
N HIS A 355 16.91 -7.82 -23.48
CA HIS A 355 15.58 -8.36 -23.82
C HIS A 355 14.92 -9.06 -22.61
N PRO A 356 13.58 -9.19 -22.59
CA PRO A 356 12.83 -9.68 -21.45
C PRO A 356 12.80 -11.21 -21.42
N SER A 357 13.41 -11.80 -20.40
CA SER A 357 13.18 -13.21 -20.03
C SER A 357 12.00 -13.25 -19.05
N GLY A 358 10.94 -13.98 -19.39
CA GLY A 358 9.77 -14.17 -18.52
C GLY A 358 10.13 -14.93 -17.24
N CYS A 359 9.41 -14.63 -16.15
CA CYS A 359 9.52 -15.34 -14.89
C CYS A 359 8.15 -15.86 -14.44
N GLY A 360 8.00 -17.19 -14.45
CA GLY A 360 7.02 -17.92 -13.65
C GLY A 360 7.44 -17.98 -12.17
N PRO A 361 6.59 -18.54 -11.30
CA PRO A 361 6.73 -18.45 -9.86
C PRO A 361 7.59 -19.58 -9.33
N ASP A 362 8.71 -19.29 -8.67
CA ASP A 362 9.36 -20.13 -7.67
C ASP A 362 10.41 -19.32 -6.91
N GLY A 363 10.32 -19.27 -5.57
CA GLY A 363 11.41 -18.77 -4.73
C GLY A 363 11.00 -18.03 -3.45
N LEU A 364 10.59 -18.81 -2.44
CA LEU A 364 10.72 -18.67 -0.97
C LEU A 364 10.89 -17.29 -0.32
#